data_AF-A0A926HB31-F1
#
_entry.id   AF-A0A926HB31-F1
#
_cell.length_a   1.000
_cell.length_b   1.000
_cell.length_c   1.000
_cell.angle_alpha   90.00
_cell.angle_beta   90.00
_cell.angle_gamma   90.00
#
_symmetry.space_group_name_H-M   'P 1'
#
loop_
_entity.id
_entity.type
_entity.pdbx_description
1 polymer ?
#
loop_
_entity_poly.entity_id
_entity_poly.type
_entity_poly.pdbx_seq_one_letter_code
_entity_poly.pdbx_strand_id
1 'polypeptide(L)'
;MSSGTITALRAQINDPQRINLFIDGIFALGISLNTLTTASLFVGRQLSAEEVAQLEASESADKAFQAALRALEARPRSVAEIRDKLRRKEFAPEVIDRTLQRLADIGLIDDAAFARRWVENRQLLSPRGKNALRDELRRKGIDRDLAATVLADEDLLGDQDGQAMALARSALHKYADAPDKMTFTRKLGSYLQRRGYSFDAIRPVVDTLWQELRAARE
;
A
#
# COMPACT_ATOMS: atom_id res chain seq x y z
N MET A 1 18.81 31.30 6.00
CA MET A 1 18.14 30.75 7.18
C MET A 1 18.62 31.53 8.38
N SER A 2 17.70 31.97 9.24
CA SER A 2 18.00 33.02 10.23
C SER A 2 18.64 32.41 11.47
N SER A 3 19.97 32.49 11.57
CA SER A 3 20.65 32.43 12.86
C SER A 3 20.18 33.60 13.72
N GLY A 4 20.09 33.43 15.02
CA GLY A 4 19.63 34.50 15.91
C GLY A 4 19.34 33.99 17.31
N THR A 5 18.67 34.81 18.11
CA THR A 5 18.34 34.46 19.49
C THR A 5 16.90 33.99 19.59
N ILE A 6 16.66 32.90 20.31
CA ILE A 6 15.31 32.45 20.61
C ILE A 6 14.63 33.50 21.49
N THR A 7 13.63 34.20 20.97
CA THR A 7 12.92 35.25 21.71
C THR A 7 11.62 34.78 22.33
N ALA A 8 11.02 33.71 21.80
CA ALA A 8 9.80 33.13 22.35
C ALA A 8 9.63 31.64 22.00
N LEU A 9 8.96 30.93 22.90
CA LEU A 9 8.48 29.56 22.74
C LEU A 9 7.01 29.54 23.15
N ARG A 10 6.10 29.20 22.24
CA ARG A 10 4.64 29.23 22.49
C ARG A 10 3.99 27.93 22.07
N ALA A 11 3.12 27.36 22.90
CA ALA A 11 2.34 26.18 22.51
C ALA A 11 1.45 26.45 21.29
N GLN A 12 1.29 25.46 20.41
CA GLN A 12 0.36 25.55 19.28
C GLN A 12 -1.08 25.33 19.75
N ILE A 13 -2.02 26.01 19.09
CA ILE A 13 -3.45 26.00 19.49
C ILE A 13 -4.07 24.61 19.33
N ASN A 14 -3.81 23.93 18.20
CA ASN A 14 -4.46 22.66 17.86
C ASN A 14 -3.66 21.44 18.32
N ASP A 15 -2.42 21.62 18.78
CA ASP A 15 -1.54 20.55 19.23
C ASP A 15 -0.62 21.07 20.35
N PRO A 16 -1.04 20.95 21.63
CA PRO A 16 -0.26 21.43 22.76
C PRO A 16 1.11 20.74 22.92
N GLN A 17 1.33 19.59 22.26
CA GLN A 17 2.62 18.90 22.26
C GLN A 17 3.60 19.50 21.24
N ARG A 18 3.19 20.56 20.54
CA ARG A 18 3.99 21.30 19.56
C ARG A 18 4.17 22.72 20.02
N ILE A 19 5.40 23.22 19.86
CA ILE A 19 5.82 24.56 20.28
C ILE A 19 6.26 25.36 19.05
N ASN A 20 5.73 26.56 18.87
CA ASN A 20 6.24 27.54 17.93
C ASN A 20 7.49 28.22 18.53
N LEU A 21 8.61 28.11 17.83
CA LEU A 21 9.89 28.74 18.14
C LEU A 21 10.04 30.02 17.32
N PHE A 22 10.38 31.12 18.01
CA PHE A 22 10.61 32.44 17.41
C PHE A 22 12.08 32.84 17.56
N ILE A 23 12.71 33.26 16.47
CA ILE A 23 14.07 33.80 16.42
C ILE A 23 13.97 35.28 16.07
N ASP A 24 14.56 36.14 16.91
CA ASP A 24 14.55 37.59 16.74
C ASP A 24 13.14 38.18 16.52
N GLY A 25 12.13 37.56 17.13
CA GLY A 25 10.72 37.98 17.07
C GLY A 25 9.94 37.43 15.87
N ILE A 26 10.60 36.71 14.96
CA ILE A 26 9.99 36.12 13.77
C ILE A 26 9.77 34.63 14.00
N PHE A 27 8.63 34.10 13.57
CA PHE A 27 8.38 32.66 13.61
C PHE A 27 9.44 31.94 12.76
N ALA A 28 10.18 31.02 13.37
CA ALA A 28 11.20 30.22 12.69
C ALA A 28 10.69 28.81 12.39
N LEU A 29 10.29 28.07 13.41
CA LEU A 29 9.97 26.65 13.28
C LEU A 29 8.92 26.22 14.31
N GLY A 30 8.06 25.27 13.93
CA GLY A 30 7.30 24.49 14.90
C GLY A 30 8.10 23.25 15.29
N ILE A 31 8.38 23.08 16.58
CA ILE A 31 9.12 21.94 17.15
C ILE A 31 8.24 21.06 18.03
N SER A 32 8.60 19.80 18.23
CA SER A 32 7.97 18.93 19.24
C SER A 32 8.48 19.23 20.65
N LEU A 33 7.74 18.81 21.68
CA LEU A 33 8.24 18.83 23.07
C LEU A 33 9.53 18.02 23.25
N ASN A 34 9.69 16.91 22.52
CA ASN A 34 10.91 16.11 22.58
C ASN A 34 12.13 16.87 22.01
N THR A 35 11.93 17.60 20.92
CA THR A 35 12.99 18.44 20.32
C THR A 35 13.36 19.58 21.24
N LEU A 36 12.38 20.20 21.90
CA LEU A 36 12.61 21.25 22.89
C LEU A 36 13.57 20.77 24.00
N THR A 37 13.35 19.57 24.53
CA THR A 37 14.16 19.01 25.63
C THR A 37 15.50 18.47 25.15
N THR A 38 15.52 17.62 24.14
CA THR A 38 16.74 16.96 23.64
C THR A 38 17.72 17.96 23.06
N ALA A 39 17.24 18.95 22.32
CA ALA A 39 18.08 20.02 21.81
C ALA A 39 18.33 21.11 22.85
N SER A 40 17.81 21.05 24.09
CA SER A 40 18.01 22.06 25.14
C SER A 40 17.71 23.50 24.69
N LEU A 41 16.52 23.70 24.11
CA LEU A 41 16.08 24.98 23.57
C LEU A 41 15.37 25.81 24.65
N PHE A 42 15.83 27.03 24.89
CA PHE A 42 15.27 27.96 25.86
C PHE A 42 15.36 29.40 25.35
N VAL A 43 14.50 30.28 25.86
CA VAL A 43 14.50 31.71 25.50
C VAL A 43 15.84 32.34 25.89
N GLY A 44 16.46 33.09 24.99
CA GLY A 44 17.78 33.69 25.16
C GLY A 44 18.93 32.88 24.56
N ARG A 45 18.70 31.63 24.14
CA ARG A 45 19.72 30.84 23.45
C ARG A 45 19.97 31.37 22.03
N GLN A 46 21.25 31.46 21.65
CA GLN A 46 21.68 31.70 20.28
C GLN A 46 21.62 30.40 19.47
N LEU A 47 21.07 30.45 18.26
CA LEU A 47 21.13 29.37 17.28
C LEU A 47 21.86 29.84 16.03
N SER A 48 22.83 29.03 15.59
CA SER A 48 23.46 29.16 14.28
C SER A 48 22.49 28.74 13.16
N ALA A 49 22.75 29.19 11.93
CA ALA A 49 21.95 28.78 10.78
C ALA A 49 22.01 27.26 10.53
N GLU A 50 23.13 26.62 10.87
CA GLU A 50 23.32 25.18 10.79
C GLU A 50 22.45 24.44 11.83
N GLU A 51 22.42 24.89 13.08
CA GLU A 51 21.55 24.31 14.11
C GLU A 51 20.07 24.43 13.73
N VAL A 52 19.65 25.59 13.21
CA VAL A 52 18.26 25.77 12.73
C VAL A 52 17.94 24.77 11.62
N ALA A 53 18.83 24.62 10.63
CA ALA A 53 18.64 23.65 9.54
C ALA A 53 18.58 22.20 10.05
N GLN A 54 19.40 21.83 11.04
CA GLN A 54 19.38 20.51 11.66
C GLN A 54 18.05 20.26 12.40
N LEU A 55 17.55 21.26 13.15
CA LEU A 55 16.26 21.18 13.84
C LEU A 55 15.11 21.01 12.83
N GLU A 56 15.11 21.79 11.74
CA GLU A 56 14.12 21.67 10.67
C GLU A 56 14.13 20.27 10.05
N ALA A 57 15.31 19.74 9.75
CA ALA A 57 15.47 18.41 9.17
C ALA A 57 14.96 17.31 10.13
N SER A 58 15.26 17.41 11.42
CA SER A 58 14.78 16.47 12.44
C SER A 58 13.26 16.52 12.56
N GLU A 59 12.68 17.72 12.64
CA GLU A 59 11.24 17.92 12.74
C GLU A 59 10.48 17.40 11.51
N SER A 60 11.04 17.59 10.32
CA SER A 60 10.48 17.04 9.08
C SER A 60 10.48 15.51 9.11
N ALA A 61 11.59 14.90 9.54
CA ALA A 61 11.70 13.44 9.68
C ALA A 61 10.71 12.88 10.70
N ASP A 62 10.55 13.51 11.86
CA ASP A 62 9.60 13.08 12.88
C ASP A 62 8.15 13.18 12.38
N LYS A 63 7.80 14.28 11.70
CA LYS A 63 6.46 14.44 11.10
C LYS A 63 6.18 13.38 10.03
N ALA A 64 7.16 13.07 9.18
CA ALA A 64 7.01 12.04 8.16
C ALA A 64 6.82 10.66 8.80
N PHE A 65 7.62 10.33 9.81
CA PHE A 65 7.50 9.08 10.56
C PHE A 65 6.13 8.94 11.24
N GLN A 66 5.68 9.97 11.96
CA GLN A 66 4.35 9.97 12.58
C GLN A 66 3.21 9.86 11.55
N ALA A 67 3.34 10.52 10.39
CA ALA A 67 2.36 10.40 9.32
C ALA A 67 2.29 8.98 8.71
N ALA A 68 3.42 8.28 8.66
CA ALA A 68 3.51 6.90 8.21
C ALA A 68 2.94 5.92 9.25
N LEU A 69 3.25 6.09 10.55
CA LEU A 69 2.68 5.29 11.63
C LEU A 69 1.15 5.35 11.63
N ARG A 70 0.57 6.55 11.58
CA ARG A 70 -0.89 6.73 11.46
C ARG A 70 -1.48 6.06 10.20
N ALA A 71 -0.69 5.89 9.14
CA ALA A 71 -1.13 5.20 7.93
C ALA A 71 -1.19 3.67 8.10
N LEU A 72 -0.26 3.13 8.89
CA LEU A 72 -0.10 1.72 9.19
C LEU A 72 -1.07 1.25 10.27
N GLU A 73 -1.36 2.07 11.27
CA GLU A 73 -2.39 1.79 12.30
C GLU A 73 -3.77 1.52 11.68
N ALA A 74 -4.13 2.25 10.62
CA ALA A 74 -5.43 2.11 9.99
C ALA A 74 -5.58 0.78 9.21
N ARG A 75 -4.49 0.30 8.57
CA ARG A 75 -4.41 -1.00 7.89
C ARG A 75 -2.98 -1.26 7.42
N PRO A 76 -2.62 -2.53 7.11
CA PRO A 76 -1.40 -2.85 6.39
C PRO A 76 -1.28 -2.06 5.07
N ARG A 77 -0.07 -1.59 4.78
CA ARG A 77 0.30 -0.81 3.58
C ARG A 77 1.57 -1.39 2.97
N SER A 78 1.70 -1.31 1.65
CA SER A 78 2.98 -1.52 0.99
C SER A 78 3.90 -0.31 1.16
N VAL A 79 5.19 -0.50 0.92
CA VAL A 79 6.20 0.59 0.91
C VAL A 79 5.77 1.70 -0.05
N ALA A 80 5.32 1.33 -1.26
CA ALA A 80 4.86 2.28 -2.27
C ALA A 80 3.64 3.11 -1.81
N GLU A 81 2.67 2.49 -1.11
CA GLU A 81 1.51 3.21 -0.59
C GLU A 81 1.91 4.26 0.46
N ILE A 82 2.93 3.98 1.28
CA ILE A 82 3.45 4.92 2.28
C ILE A 82 4.25 6.03 1.61
N ARG A 83 5.13 5.69 0.67
CA ARG A 83 5.89 6.65 -0.14
C ARG A 83 4.96 7.67 -0.79
N ASP A 84 3.92 7.20 -1.47
CA ASP A 84 2.91 8.06 -2.11
C ASP A 84 2.18 8.95 -1.12
N LYS A 85 1.85 8.43 0.07
CA LYS A 85 1.20 9.21 1.12
C LYS A 85 2.09 10.33 1.63
N LEU A 86 3.38 10.05 1.85
CA LEU A 86 4.33 11.07 2.30
C LEU A 86 4.61 12.09 1.20
N ARG A 87 4.69 11.66 -0.07
CA ARG A 87 4.81 12.58 -1.22
C ARG A 87 3.63 13.54 -1.32
N ARG A 88 2.40 13.06 -1.14
CA ARG A 88 1.18 13.91 -1.13
C ARG A 88 1.13 14.89 0.05
N LYS A 89 1.92 14.64 1.10
CA LYS A 89 2.12 15.54 2.23
C LYS A 89 3.33 16.47 2.03
N GLU A 90 3.91 16.48 0.83
CA GLU A 90 4.98 17.38 0.42
C GLU A 90 6.30 17.21 1.22
N PHE A 91 6.53 16.02 1.77
CA PHE A 91 7.84 15.69 2.34
C PHE A 91 8.90 15.55 1.25
N ALA A 92 10.12 16.02 1.54
CA ALA A 92 11.25 15.89 0.63
C ALA A 92 11.62 14.40 0.40
N PRO A 93 12.10 14.02 -0.80
CA PRO A 93 12.45 12.64 -1.13
C PRO A 93 13.39 11.98 -0.11
N GLU A 94 14.40 12.70 0.37
CA GLU A 94 15.40 12.21 1.33
C GLU A 94 14.79 11.96 2.72
N VAL A 95 13.74 12.71 3.09
CA VAL A 95 12.98 12.47 4.32
C VAL A 95 12.10 11.25 4.17
N ILE A 96 11.48 11.07 3.00
CA ILE A 96 10.65 9.90 2.69
C ILE A 96 11.51 8.63 2.76
N ASP A 97 12.65 8.60 2.07
CA ASP A 97 13.50 7.41 2.00
C ASP A 97 14.06 7.04 3.37
N ARG A 98 14.52 8.01 4.16
CA ARG A 98 14.92 7.76 5.56
C ARG A 98 13.78 7.24 6.42
N THR A 99 12.57 7.75 6.22
CA THR A 99 11.38 7.28 6.95
C THR A 99 11.05 5.84 6.58
N LEU A 100 11.07 5.49 5.30
CA LEU A 100 10.82 4.13 4.82
C LEU A 100 11.89 3.16 5.33
N GLN A 101 13.17 3.55 5.28
CA GLN A 101 14.26 2.74 5.80
C GLN A 101 14.06 2.47 7.30
N ARG A 102 13.82 3.52 8.10
CA ARG A 102 13.57 3.37 9.54
C ARG A 102 12.41 2.43 9.84
N LEU A 103 11.31 2.52 9.09
CA LEU A 103 10.15 1.65 9.25
C LEU A 103 10.47 0.19 8.91
N ALA A 104 11.29 -0.04 7.88
CA ALA A 104 11.73 -1.37 7.49
C ALA A 104 12.67 -1.97 8.56
N ASP A 105 13.61 -1.19 9.08
CA ASP A 105 14.57 -1.61 10.11
C ASP A 105 13.87 -2.08 11.40
N ILE A 106 12.76 -1.43 11.77
CA ILE A 106 11.94 -1.82 12.94
C ILE A 106 10.82 -2.82 12.59
N GLY A 107 10.80 -3.36 11.37
CA GLY A 107 9.87 -4.42 10.95
C GLY A 107 8.41 -3.99 10.78
N LEU A 108 8.12 -2.70 10.67
CA LEU A 108 6.75 -2.20 10.47
C LEU A 108 6.29 -2.25 9.02
N ILE A 109 7.23 -2.33 8.07
CA ILE A 109 6.94 -2.50 6.65
C ILE A 109 7.80 -3.60 6.06
N ASP A 110 7.16 -4.43 5.24
CA ASP A 110 7.78 -5.54 4.51
C ASP A 110 6.87 -5.86 3.32
N ASP A 111 7.35 -5.59 2.10
CA ASP A 111 6.57 -5.81 0.88
C ASP A 111 6.38 -7.30 0.58
N ALA A 112 7.31 -8.18 1.00
CA ALA A 112 7.17 -9.62 0.82
C ALA A 112 6.07 -10.16 1.73
N ALA A 113 6.12 -9.81 3.02
CA ALA A 113 5.06 -10.15 3.97
C ALA A 113 3.70 -9.55 3.57
N PHE A 114 3.70 -8.30 3.09
CA PHE A 114 2.49 -7.65 2.58
C PHE A 114 1.91 -8.40 1.37
N ALA A 115 2.74 -8.76 0.39
CA ALA A 115 2.29 -9.43 -0.82
C ALA A 115 1.72 -10.83 -0.53
N ARG A 116 2.38 -11.62 0.33
CA ARG A 116 1.86 -12.94 0.76
C ARG A 116 0.48 -12.81 1.41
N ARG A 117 0.37 -11.94 2.41
CA ARG A 117 -0.89 -11.70 3.12
C ARG A 117 -1.98 -11.12 2.22
N TRP A 118 -1.62 -10.35 1.20
CA TRP A 118 -2.57 -9.87 0.20
C TRP A 118 -3.18 -11.03 -0.59
N VAL A 119 -2.34 -11.96 -1.06
CA VAL A 119 -2.79 -13.14 -1.82
C VAL A 119 -3.63 -14.07 -0.93
N GLU A 120 -3.17 -14.39 0.28
CA GLU A 120 -3.93 -15.20 1.25
C GLU A 120 -5.34 -14.67 1.46
N ASN A 121 -5.46 -13.38 1.79
CA ASN A 121 -6.76 -12.75 2.03
C ASN A 121 -7.65 -12.77 0.78
N ARG A 122 -7.06 -12.66 -0.42
CA ARG A 122 -7.81 -12.76 -1.67
C ARG A 122 -8.33 -14.16 -1.89
N GLN A 123 -7.49 -15.19 -1.73
CA GLN A 123 -7.93 -16.56 -1.92
C GLN A 123 -8.96 -17.00 -0.87
N LEU A 124 -8.89 -16.48 0.35
CA LEU A 124 -9.87 -16.79 1.38
C LEU A 124 -11.24 -16.14 1.14
N LEU A 125 -11.27 -14.88 0.72
CA LEU A 125 -12.52 -14.09 0.70
C LEU A 125 -13.12 -13.91 -0.69
N SER A 126 -12.30 -13.85 -1.74
CA SER A 126 -12.75 -13.64 -3.12
C SER A 126 -11.70 -14.17 -4.09
N PRO A 127 -11.64 -15.50 -4.30
CA PRO A 127 -10.61 -16.13 -5.13
C PRO A 127 -10.42 -15.46 -6.49
N ARG A 128 -9.16 -15.28 -6.87
CA ARG A 128 -8.75 -14.65 -8.12
C ARG A 128 -7.67 -15.48 -8.78
N GLY A 129 -7.69 -15.49 -10.12
CA GLY A 129 -6.62 -16.09 -10.88
C GLY A 129 -5.33 -15.28 -10.79
N LYS A 130 -4.19 -15.95 -11.02
CA LYS A 130 -2.84 -15.39 -10.91
C LYS A 130 -2.67 -14.04 -11.64
N ASN A 131 -3.33 -13.82 -12.78
CA ASN A 131 -3.19 -12.58 -13.54
C ASN A 131 -3.82 -11.37 -12.82
N ALA A 132 -4.99 -11.55 -12.23
CA ALA A 132 -5.64 -10.48 -11.47
C ALA A 132 -4.85 -10.17 -10.20
N LEU A 133 -4.34 -11.20 -9.50
CA LEU A 133 -3.50 -11.00 -8.32
C LEU A 133 -2.21 -10.24 -8.66
N ARG A 134 -1.56 -10.58 -9.77
CA ARG A 134 -0.38 -9.86 -10.25
C ARG A 134 -0.66 -8.38 -10.50
N ASP A 135 -1.78 -8.08 -11.16
CA ASP A 135 -2.17 -6.69 -11.40
C ASP A 135 -2.52 -5.95 -10.11
N GLU A 136 -3.13 -6.64 -9.14
CA GLU A 136 -3.40 -6.08 -7.81
C GLU A 136 -2.12 -5.75 -7.05
N LEU A 137 -1.17 -6.69 -6.98
CA LEU A 137 0.14 -6.48 -6.36
C LEU A 137 0.90 -5.33 -7.05
N ARG A 138 0.86 -5.27 -8.39
CA ARG A 138 1.45 -4.17 -9.16
C ARG A 138 0.81 -2.82 -8.82
N ARG A 139 -0.52 -2.76 -8.69
CA ARG A 139 -1.23 -1.54 -8.25
C ARG A 139 -0.89 -1.15 -6.81
N LYS A 140 -0.46 -2.11 -5.98
CA LYS A 140 0.12 -1.87 -4.66
C LYS A 140 1.60 -1.48 -4.71
N GLY A 141 2.20 -1.39 -5.88
CA GLY A 141 3.60 -1.02 -6.07
C GLY A 141 4.57 -2.11 -5.63
N ILE A 142 4.11 -3.36 -5.54
CA ILE A 142 4.98 -4.51 -5.30
C ILE A 142 5.80 -4.77 -6.55
N ASP A 143 7.10 -4.99 -6.34
CA ASP A 143 8.05 -5.31 -7.39
C ASP A 143 7.59 -6.53 -8.21
N ARG A 144 7.93 -6.54 -9.51
CA ARG A 144 7.51 -7.59 -10.44
C ARG A 144 8.04 -8.96 -10.05
N ASP A 145 9.31 -9.04 -9.66
CA ASP A 145 9.98 -10.30 -9.35
C ASP A 145 9.53 -10.83 -7.99
N LEU A 146 9.31 -9.92 -7.04
CA LEU A 146 8.67 -10.27 -5.77
C LEU A 146 7.24 -10.79 -5.97
N ALA A 147 6.42 -10.11 -6.78
CA ALA A 147 5.08 -10.57 -7.11
C ALA A 147 5.11 -11.92 -7.82
N ALA A 148 6.05 -12.14 -8.75
CA ALA A 148 6.22 -13.43 -9.41
C ALA A 148 6.59 -14.54 -8.42
N THR A 149 7.50 -14.26 -7.49
CA THR A 149 7.92 -15.19 -6.43
C THR A 149 6.74 -15.59 -5.54
N VAL A 150 5.97 -14.61 -5.07
CA VAL A 150 4.79 -14.88 -4.22
C VAL A 150 3.71 -15.66 -4.97
N LEU A 151 3.52 -15.40 -6.27
CA LEU A 151 2.52 -16.10 -7.10
C LEU A 151 3.01 -17.46 -7.65
N ALA A 152 4.26 -17.84 -7.39
CA ALA A 152 4.78 -19.17 -7.66
C ALA A 152 4.47 -20.16 -6.54
N ASP A 153 4.13 -19.66 -5.34
CA ASP A 153 3.72 -20.47 -4.19
C ASP A 153 2.32 -21.05 -4.43
N GLU A 154 2.25 -22.35 -4.70
CA GLU A 154 0.99 -23.04 -5.01
C GLU A 154 0.11 -23.21 -3.77
N ASP A 155 0.71 -23.40 -2.58
CA ASP A 155 -0.03 -23.50 -1.32
C ASP A 155 -0.77 -22.18 -1.03
N LEU A 156 -0.13 -21.05 -1.37
CA LEU A 156 -0.73 -19.72 -1.23
C LEU A 156 -1.92 -19.49 -2.17
N LEU A 157 -1.86 -20.06 -3.37
CA LEU A 157 -2.87 -19.88 -4.41
C LEU A 157 -4.03 -20.88 -4.28
N GLY A 158 -3.78 -22.04 -3.69
CA GLY A 158 -4.72 -23.16 -3.62
C GLY A 158 -5.09 -23.71 -5.02
N ASP A 159 -6.16 -24.49 -5.06
CA ASP A 159 -6.67 -25.12 -6.29
C ASP A 159 -7.26 -24.09 -7.26
N GLN A 160 -6.42 -23.54 -8.13
CA GLN A 160 -6.80 -22.53 -9.12
C GLN A 160 -7.84 -23.05 -10.13
N ASP A 161 -7.75 -24.33 -10.51
CA ASP A 161 -8.64 -24.93 -11.49
C ASP A 161 -10.03 -25.18 -10.89
N GLY A 162 -10.07 -25.71 -9.66
CA GLY A 162 -11.31 -25.84 -8.89
C GLY A 162 -11.96 -24.48 -8.61
N GLN A 163 -11.18 -23.45 -8.26
CA GLN A 163 -11.69 -22.08 -8.08
C GLN A 163 -12.29 -21.50 -9.38
N ALA A 164 -11.62 -21.70 -10.52
CA ALA A 164 -12.12 -21.27 -11.83
C ALA A 164 -13.44 -21.97 -12.18
N MET A 165 -13.51 -23.29 -11.97
CA MET A 165 -14.70 -24.10 -12.20
C MET A 165 -15.87 -23.67 -11.30
N ALA A 166 -15.64 -23.53 -9.99
CA ALA A 166 -16.66 -23.11 -9.04
C ALA A 166 -17.22 -21.72 -9.41
N LEU A 167 -16.34 -20.78 -9.77
CA LEU A 167 -16.74 -19.45 -10.20
C LEU A 167 -17.54 -19.50 -11.51
N ALA A 168 -17.12 -20.31 -12.47
CA ALA A 168 -17.83 -20.48 -13.74
C ALA A 168 -19.23 -21.08 -13.52
N ARG A 169 -19.36 -22.12 -12.69
CA ARG A 169 -20.64 -22.71 -12.30
C ARG A 169 -21.58 -21.70 -11.66
N SER A 170 -21.07 -20.89 -10.72
CA SER A 170 -21.87 -19.84 -10.07
C SER A 170 -22.44 -18.81 -11.06
N ALA A 171 -21.75 -18.59 -12.18
CA ALA A 171 -22.14 -17.64 -13.22
C ALA A 171 -22.84 -18.30 -14.42
N LEU A 172 -23.00 -19.63 -14.44
CA LEU A 172 -23.44 -20.39 -15.61
C LEU A 172 -24.82 -19.94 -16.10
N HIS A 173 -25.74 -19.65 -15.18
CA HIS A 173 -27.09 -19.16 -15.48
C HIS A 173 -27.10 -17.89 -16.36
N LYS A 174 -26.04 -17.07 -16.31
CA LYS A 174 -25.93 -15.82 -17.10
C LYS A 174 -25.54 -16.05 -18.56
N TYR A 175 -25.07 -17.26 -18.88
CA TYR A 175 -24.48 -17.59 -20.18
C TYR A 175 -25.09 -18.84 -20.81
N ALA A 176 -25.98 -19.54 -20.10
CA ALA A 176 -26.59 -20.78 -20.55
C ALA A 176 -27.43 -20.63 -21.83
N ASP A 177 -27.93 -19.43 -22.12
CA ASP A 177 -28.73 -19.09 -23.31
C ASP A 177 -27.90 -18.88 -24.59
N ALA A 178 -26.57 -19.02 -24.51
CA ALA A 178 -25.71 -18.80 -25.67
C ALA A 178 -26.11 -19.71 -26.86
N PRO A 179 -26.23 -19.14 -28.08
CA PRO A 179 -26.72 -19.86 -29.25
C PRO A 179 -25.76 -20.95 -29.74
N ASP A 180 -24.47 -20.79 -29.49
CA ASP A 180 -23.40 -21.67 -29.98
C ASP A 180 -22.20 -21.69 -29.02
N LYS A 181 -21.33 -22.69 -29.18
CA LYS A 181 -20.14 -22.89 -28.35
C LYS A 181 -19.18 -21.70 -28.40
N MET A 182 -19.02 -21.05 -29.56
CA MET A 182 -18.11 -19.92 -29.73
C MET A 182 -18.61 -18.71 -28.93
N THR A 183 -19.91 -18.41 -28.98
CA THR A 183 -20.54 -17.35 -28.21
C THR A 183 -20.47 -17.64 -26.71
N PHE A 184 -20.72 -18.88 -26.29
CA PHE A 184 -20.57 -19.31 -24.90
C PHE A 184 -19.13 -19.11 -24.40
N THR A 185 -18.15 -19.65 -25.15
CA THR A 185 -16.72 -19.56 -24.85
C THR A 185 -16.27 -18.11 -24.74
N ARG A 186 -16.68 -17.26 -25.68
CA ARG A 186 -16.35 -15.83 -25.65
C ARG A 186 -16.93 -15.16 -24.41
N LYS A 187 -18.20 -15.36 -24.08
CA LYS A 187 -18.86 -14.69 -22.94
C LYS A 187 -18.31 -15.17 -21.59
N LEU A 188 -18.34 -16.48 -21.33
CA LEU A 188 -17.89 -17.08 -20.07
C LEU A 188 -16.37 -16.97 -19.92
N GLY A 189 -15.62 -17.22 -20.99
CA GLY A 189 -14.16 -17.07 -21.01
C GLY A 189 -13.73 -15.64 -20.71
N SER A 190 -14.37 -14.63 -21.33
CA SER A 190 -14.07 -13.22 -21.01
C SER A 190 -14.39 -12.87 -19.56
N TYR A 191 -15.44 -13.46 -18.98
CA TYR A 191 -15.76 -13.28 -17.57
C TYR A 191 -14.66 -13.83 -16.66
N LEU A 192 -14.20 -15.06 -16.90
CA LEU A 192 -13.11 -15.68 -16.13
C LEU A 192 -11.78 -14.96 -16.34
N GLN A 193 -11.49 -14.48 -17.56
CA GLN A 193 -10.30 -13.71 -17.86
C GLN A 193 -10.25 -12.39 -17.07
N ARG A 194 -11.38 -11.67 -16.96
CA ARG A 194 -11.50 -10.48 -16.09
C ARG A 194 -11.33 -10.81 -14.60
N ARG A 195 -11.46 -12.09 -14.22
CA ARG A 195 -11.21 -12.59 -12.87
C ARG A 195 -9.79 -13.10 -12.68
N GLY A 196 -8.96 -13.04 -13.72
CA GLY A 196 -7.52 -13.27 -13.67
C GLY A 196 -7.06 -14.67 -14.02
N TYR A 197 -7.97 -15.55 -14.46
CA TYR A 197 -7.59 -16.91 -14.85
C TYR A 197 -6.90 -16.91 -16.21
N SER A 198 -5.91 -17.80 -16.37
CA SER A 198 -5.19 -17.97 -17.64
C SER A 198 -6.09 -18.65 -18.67
N PHE A 199 -5.74 -18.51 -19.95
CA PHE A 199 -6.44 -19.22 -21.01
C PHE A 199 -6.41 -20.75 -20.80
N ASP A 200 -5.27 -21.27 -20.33
CA ASP A 200 -5.08 -22.70 -20.06
C ASP A 200 -6.01 -23.23 -18.97
N ALA A 201 -6.29 -22.43 -17.93
CA ALA A 201 -7.27 -22.79 -16.90
C ALA A 201 -8.72 -22.60 -17.39
N ILE A 202 -8.97 -21.61 -18.25
CA ILE A 202 -10.32 -21.28 -18.72
C ILE A 202 -10.86 -22.31 -19.72
N ARG A 203 -10.01 -22.76 -20.66
CA ARG A 203 -10.46 -23.60 -21.78
C ARG A 203 -11.10 -24.92 -21.30
N PRO A 204 -10.49 -25.71 -20.41
CA PRO A 204 -11.10 -26.94 -19.88
C PRO A 204 -12.43 -26.67 -19.17
N VAL A 205 -12.51 -25.59 -18.37
CA VAL A 205 -13.72 -25.21 -17.64
C VAL A 205 -14.88 -24.93 -18.59
N VAL A 206 -14.63 -24.14 -19.63
CA VAL A 206 -15.64 -23.80 -20.63
C VAL A 206 -16.08 -25.04 -21.41
N ASP A 207 -15.13 -25.88 -21.83
CA ASP A 207 -15.42 -27.10 -22.59
C ASP A 207 -16.31 -28.06 -21.80
N THR A 208 -15.97 -28.30 -20.53
CA THR A 208 -16.75 -29.14 -19.61
C THR A 208 -18.16 -28.61 -19.41
N LEU A 209 -18.31 -27.32 -19.07
CA LEU A 209 -19.63 -26.74 -18.80
C LEU A 209 -20.50 -26.68 -20.07
N TRP A 210 -19.90 -26.50 -21.25
CA TRP A 210 -20.65 -26.57 -22.50
C TRP A 210 -21.21 -27.96 -22.77
N GLN A 211 -20.41 -29.02 -22.53
CA GLN A 211 -20.86 -30.41 -22.67
C GLN A 211 -22.01 -30.73 -21.70
N GLU A 212 -21.90 -30.32 -20.44
CA GLU A 212 -22.96 -30.49 -19.44
C GLU A 212 -24.27 -29.79 -19.85
N LEU A 213 -24.18 -28.56 -20.36
CA LEU A 213 -25.36 -27.82 -20.85
C LEU A 213 -26.04 -28.48 -22.04
N ARG A 214 -25.28 -29.16 -22.91
CA ARG A 214 -25.84 -29.91 -24.05
C ARG A 214 -26.50 -31.20 -23.59
N ALA A 215 -25.84 -31.95 -22.72
CA ALA A 215 -26.39 -33.18 -22.15
C ALA A 215 -27.68 -32.93 -21.35
N ALA A 216 -27.81 -31.80 -20.67
CA ALA A 216 -29.04 -31.45 -19.94
C ALA A 216 -30.22 -31.01 -20.83
N ARG A 217 -30.01 -30.85 -22.14
CA ARG A 217 -31.04 -30.44 -23.12
C ARG A 217 -31.48 -31.58 -24.03
N GLU A 218 -30.78 -32.71 -23.99
CA GLU A 218 -31.11 -33.96 -24.66
C GLU A 218 -31.98 -34.83 -23.75
#